data_AF-A0A2E6RI94-F1
#
_entry.id   AF-A0A2E6RI94-F1
#
_cell.length_a   1.000
_cell.length_b   1.000
_cell.length_c   1.000
_cell.angle_alpha   90.00
_cell.angle_beta   90.00
_cell.angle_gamma   90.00
#
_symmetry.space_group_name_H-M   'P 1'
#
loop_
_entity.id
_entity.type
_entity.pdbx_description
1 polymer ?
#
loop_
_entity_poly.entity_id
_entity_poly.type
_entity_poly.pdbx_seq_one_letter_code
_entity_poly.pdbx_strand_id
1 'polypeptide(L)'
;MQFMKSGKSNCRGRLVDFWIRFSGFLFVLFVLFVPFVVHAFPAFQEQDQPEAEPAKREAPALPPGLGDKPREAQTEDSDEGPALPPGLDGAADGQRDGPALPPGLGAETPGETAPGQGGTGASARAFADSITGFLDVRAGIRLREDPHQSATSLGETRLQLSRDQYVGAAVFRVTADLVYDNVADSHKLQPEQGRGWLDLREAYIGSPVGDSLDARLGRQVLTWGVGDLLFLNDLFPKDWNSFFTGRDVEYLKAPSDAVRVAWFGTLFNLDVVYTPKFDPDRFIDNRRLSFFDPRLGRVAGNDVSFEPVRPSDWVGDDEWAFRLPRVLGGWELAGYGYRGFWKSPQGFDPASGRPLFPRLAAWGGSVRGPLHAGILSAEAAWYRSRDDLSGTDPFLPNSQLRFLVGYEQEIVSNFTLGGQYYLERTLDYDELRTNQPAGFAGPDENRHLFTLRATLLTHSQNVTWSLFTFASPSDDDAYMRGLWQWKATDAWALSAGFNLFEGRSRETFFGQFETNSNVYAGLRYGF
;
A
#
# COMPACT_ATOMS: atom_id res chain seq x y z
N MET A 1 -39.74 -16.26 -25.81
CA MET A 1 -38.93 -15.25 -26.54
C MET A 1 -39.44 -13.84 -26.21
N GLN A 2 -39.33 -13.42 -24.94
CA GLN A 2 -39.54 -12.02 -24.50
C GLN A 2 -39.16 -11.88 -23.00
N PHE A 3 -37.98 -12.36 -22.59
CA PHE A 3 -37.40 -12.10 -21.26
C PHE A 3 -35.86 -12.17 -21.37
N MET A 4 -35.30 -11.39 -22.29
CA MET A 4 -33.86 -11.25 -22.49
C MET A 4 -33.63 -9.86 -23.07
N LYS A 5 -33.71 -8.83 -22.20
CA LYS A 5 -33.25 -7.47 -22.52
C LYS A 5 -33.12 -6.52 -21.30
N SER A 6 -33.46 -6.96 -20.08
CA SER A 6 -33.47 -6.07 -18.90
C SER A 6 -32.12 -5.88 -18.20
N GLY A 7 -31.07 -6.66 -18.52
CA GLY A 7 -29.79 -6.59 -17.78
C GLY A 7 -28.83 -5.49 -18.26
N LYS A 8 -28.87 -5.11 -19.54
CA LYS A 8 -27.86 -4.19 -20.12
C LYS A 8 -28.25 -2.71 -20.06
N SER A 9 -29.53 -2.35 -19.93
CA SER A 9 -29.95 -0.94 -19.90
C SER A 9 -29.83 -0.28 -18.51
N ASN A 10 -29.79 -1.07 -17.44
CA ASN A 10 -29.78 -0.55 -16.07
C ASN A 10 -28.38 -0.13 -15.59
N CYS A 11 -27.33 -0.72 -16.15
CA CYS A 11 -25.93 -0.44 -15.78
C CYS A 11 -25.50 0.99 -16.19
N ARG A 12 -25.95 1.46 -17.37
CA ARG A 12 -25.62 2.81 -17.89
C ARG A 12 -26.34 3.92 -17.11
N GLY A 13 -27.59 3.69 -16.69
CA GLY A 13 -28.34 4.62 -15.83
C GLY A 13 -27.76 4.72 -14.42
N ARG A 14 -27.41 3.57 -13.82
CA ARG A 14 -26.73 3.52 -12.52
C ARG A 14 -25.36 4.19 -12.53
N LEU A 15 -24.56 3.99 -13.59
CA LEU A 15 -23.28 4.70 -13.74
C LEU A 15 -23.48 6.21 -13.77
N VAL A 16 -24.46 6.72 -14.55
CA VAL A 16 -24.70 8.16 -14.68
C VAL A 16 -25.18 8.77 -13.35
N ASP A 17 -26.12 8.12 -12.65
CA ASP A 17 -26.60 8.59 -11.35
C ASP A 17 -25.51 8.52 -10.26
N PHE A 18 -24.68 7.47 -10.27
CA PHE A 18 -23.50 7.37 -9.42
C PHE A 18 -22.51 8.48 -9.75
N TRP A 19 -22.17 8.70 -11.03
CA TRP A 19 -21.27 9.77 -11.43
C TRP A 19 -21.84 11.16 -11.11
N ILE A 20 -23.15 11.39 -11.15
CA ILE A 20 -23.76 12.67 -10.74
C ILE A 20 -23.66 12.89 -9.23
N ARG A 21 -23.87 11.84 -8.42
CA ARG A 21 -23.73 11.93 -6.95
C ARG A 21 -22.28 11.98 -6.51
N PHE A 22 -21.44 11.14 -7.10
CA PHE A 22 -20.00 11.09 -6.87
C PHE A 22 -19.33 12.36 -7.37
N SER A 23 -19.68 12.89 -8.55
CA SER A 23 -19.21 14.21 -8.98
C SER A 23 -19.78 15.31 -8.10
N GLY A 24 -21.03 15.25 -7.63
CA GLY A 24 -21.55 16.18 -6.63
C GLY A 24 -20.72 16.15 -5.33
N PHE A 25 -20.33 14.96 -4.85
CA PHE A 25 -19.54 14.78 -3.63
C PHE A 25 -18.07 15.17 -3.83
N LEU A 26 -17.45 14.77 -4.95
CA LEU A 26 -16.08 15.12 -5.33
C LEU A 26 -15.96 16.60 -5.69
N PHE A 27 -16.99 17.20 -6.30
CA PHE A 27 -17.08 18.64 -6.57
C PHE A 27 -17.27 19.42 -5.28
N VAL A 28 -18.12 18.97 -4.35
CA VAL A 28 -18.19 19.56 -3.00
C VAL A 28 -16.84 19.43 -2.28
N LEU A 29 -16.13 18.31 -2.42
CA LEU A 29 -14.81 18.15 -1.81
C LEU A 29 -13.75 19.02 -2.52
N PHE A 30 -13.74 19.11 -3.84
CA PHE A 30 -12.83 19.96 -4.61
C PHE A 30 -13.13 21.45 -4.36
N VAL A 31 -14.41 21.82 -4.27
CA VAL A 31 -14.91 23.18 -3.97
C VAL A 31 -14.87 23.51 -2.47
N LEU A 32 -14.59 22.57 -1.57
CA LEU A 32 -14.29 22.88 -0.17
C LEU A 32 -12.79 22.84 0.11
N PHE A 33 -12.08 21.87 -0.47
CA PHE A 33 -10.65 21.65 -0.25
C PHE A 33 -9.79 22.66 -1.02
N VAL A 34 -10.12 22.97 -2.28
CA VAL A 34 -9.36 23.96 -3.08
C VAL A 34 -9.51 25.39 -2.54
N PRO A 35 -10.72 25.92 -2.26
CA PRO A 35 -10.81 27.26 -1.70
C PRO A 35 -10.42 27.33 -0.22
N PHE A 36 -10.46 26.26 0.58
CA PHE A 36 -9.82 26.25 1.89
C PHE A 36 -8.30 26.41 1.77
N VAL A 37 -7.66 25.69 0.84
CA VAL A 37 -6.22 25.83 0.55
C VAL A 37 -5.90 27.21 -0.05
N VAL A 38 -6.75 27.75 -0.93
CA VAL A 38 -6.55 29.06 -1.57
C VAL A 38 -6.87 30.25 -0.63
N HIS A 39 -7.83 30.13 0.29
CA HIS A 39 -8.18 31.20 1.25
C HIS A 39 -7.40 31.14 2.56
N ALA A 40 -6.92 29.97 3.00
CA ALA A 40 -6.08 29.86 4.19
C ALA A 40 -4.62 30.32 3.94
N PHE A 41 -4.20 30.45 2.67
CA PHE A 41 -2.81 30.78 2.31
C PHE A 41 -2.76 31.83 1.18
N PRO A 42 -2.63 33.14 1.50
CA PRO A 42 -2.62 34.22 0.50
C PRO A 42 -1.37 34.25 -0.40
N ALA A 43 -0.43 33.30 -0.26
CA ALA A 43 0.77 33.19 -1.09
C ALA A 43 0.48 32.73 -2.55
N PHE A 44 -0.78 32.42 -2.88
CA PHE A 44 -1.25 32.08 -4.23
C PHE A 44 -1.94 33.24 -4.96
N GLN A 45 -2.00 34.43 -4.36
CA GLN A 45 -2.36 35.65 -5.09
C GLN A 45 -1.09 36.20 -5.74
N GLU A 46 -1.02 36.19 -7.08
CA GLU A 46 -0.04 36.96 -7.84
C GLU A 46 -0.05 38.40 -7.30
N GLN A 47 1.02 38.78 -6.60
CA GLN A 47 1.28 40.18 -6.32
C GLN A 47 1.86 40.81 -7.58
N ASP A 48 0.98 41.42 -8.38
CA ASP A 48 1.37 42.52 -9.27
C ASP A 48 1.96 43.64 -8.41
N GLN A 49 3.29 43.67 -8.30
CA GLN A 49 4.01 44.85 -7.81
C GLN A 49 4.50 45.67 -9.01
N PRO A 50 4.39 47.01 -8.97
CA PRO A 50 4.82 47.87 -10.06
C PRO A 50 6.35 47.87 -10.20
N GLU A 51 6.80 47.81 -11.45
CA GLU A 51 8.19 47.90 -11.91
C GLU A 51 9.00 48.96 -11.15
N ALA A 52 10.02 48.51 -10.43
CA ALA A 52 11.11 49.34 -9.93
C ALA A 52 12.37 49.08 -10.78
N GLU A 53 12.98 50.16 -11.26
CA GLU A 53 14.19 50.20 -12.10
C GLU A 53 15.31 49.23 -11.64
N PRO A 54 15.98 48.53 -12.56
CA PRO A 54 17.09 47.65 -12.20
C PRO A 54 18.35 48.47 -11.92
N ALA A 55 18.83 48.41 -10.67
CA ALA A 55 20.17 48.84 -10.32
C ALA A 55 21.22 47.95 -11.02
N LYS A 56 22.12 48.57 -11.79
CA LYS A 56 23.29 47.93 -12.41
C LYS A 56 24.12 47.19 -11.36
N ARG A 57 24.26 45.87 -11.49
CA ARG A 57 25.32 45.08 -10.85
C ARG A 57 26.45 44.85 -11.85
N GLU A 58 27.64 45.30 -11.49
CA GLU A 58 28.88 45.01 -12.21
C GLU A 58 29.21 43.52 -12.15
N ALA A 59 29.62 42.96 -13.29
CA ALA A 59 30.16 41.61 -13.37
C ALA A 59 31.62 41.57 -12.86
N PRO A 60 32.05 40.50 -12.16
CA PRO A 60 33.43 40.36 -11.73
C PRO A 60 34.38 40.20 -12.93
N ALA A 61 35.55 40.82 -12.84
CA ALA A 61 36.58 40.82 -13.88
C ALA A 61 37.20 39.44 -14.09
N LEU A 62 37.34 39.04 -15.37
CA LEU A 62 38.09 37.87 -15.81
C LEU A 62 39.61 38.08 -15.64
N PRO A 63 40.39 37.05 -15.29
CA PRO A 63 41.84 37.14 -15.22
C PRO A 63 42.49 37.39 -16.61
N PRO A 64 43.63 38.10 -16.66
CA PRO A 64 44.25 38.51 -17.91
C PRO A 64 44.88 37.33 -18.65
N GLY A 65 44.55 37.14 -19.94
CA GLY A 65 45.21 36.10 -20.74
C GLY A 65 44.63 35.72 -22.10
N LEU A 66 43.48 36.23 -22.55
CA LEU A 66 42.99 35.97 -23.91
C LEU A 66 42.43 37.25 -24.55
N GLY A 67 43.27 37.89 -25.38
CA GLY A 67 42.89 38.98 -26.26
C GLY A 67 42.87 38.51 -27.72
N ASP A 68 41.90 39.03 -28.47
CA ASP A 68 41.59 38.74 -29.87
C ASP A 68 42.69 39.08 -30.89
N LYS A 69 42.69 38.33 -32.02
CA LYS A 69 42.68 38.75 -33.45
C LYS A 69 43.39 37.71 -34.37
N PRO A 70 43.27 37.76 -35.73
CA PRO A 70 42.08 37.72 -36.62
C PRO A 70 42.20 36.62 -37.72
N ARG A 71 41.28 36.63 -38.70
CA ARG A 71 40.83 35.59 -39.65
C ARG A 71 41.57 35.55 -41.02
N GLU A 72 41.64 34.37 -41.67
CA GLU A 72 41.67 34.02 -43.14
C GLU A 72 42.43 32.67 -43.36
N ALA A 73 42.18 31.74 -44.29
CA ALA A 73 41.13 31.42 -45.28
C ALA A 73 41.26 29.92 -45.72
N GLN A 74 40.11 29.30 -46.01
CA GLN A 74 39.72 28.13 -46.84
C GLN A 74 40.73 27.07 -47.38
N THR A 75 40.39 25.79 -47.17
CA THR A 75 40.26 24.76 -48.24
C THR A 75 39.42 23.56 -47.75
N GLU A 76 38.54 23.05 -48.61
CA GLU A 76 37.60 21.92 -48.40
C GLU A 76 38.31 20.56 -48.56
N ASP A 77 37.96 19.54 -47.76
CA ASP A 77 37.12 18.37 -48.14
C ASP A 77 37.20 17.22 -47.10
N SER A 78 36.15 16.39 -47.06
CA SER A 78 35.99 15.08 -46.39
C SER A 78 35.37 14.96 -44.96
N ASP A 79 34.50 13.95 -44.87
CA ASP A 79 33.57 13.55 -43.80
C ASP A 79 34.18 13.41 -42.39
N GLU A 80 33.60 14.12 -41.40
CA GLU A 80 33.39 13.69 -40.00
C GLU A 80 32.85 14.89 -39.18
N GLY A 81 31.78 14.69 -38.41
CA GLY A 81 31.22 15.73 -37.52
C GLY A 81 32.16 16.02 -36.33
N PRO A 82 32.22 17.27 -35.83
CA PRO A 82 33.26 17.68 -34.88
C PRO A 82 33.08 17.10 -33.47
N ALA A 83 34.23 16.84 -32.83
CA ALA A 83 34.41 16.22 -31.54
C ALA A 83 33.80 16.98 -30.34
N LEU A 84 33.43 16.19 -29.33
CA LEU A 84 32.91 16.62 -28.03
C LEU A 84 33.94 17.44 -27.22
N PRO A 85 33.50 18.44 -26.44
CA PRO A 85 34.37 19.14 -25.50
C PRO A 85 34.87 18.19 -24.38
N PRO A 86 36.09 18.39 -23.86
CA PRO A 86 36.74 17.47 -22.92
C PRO A 86 36.02 17.47 -21.57
N GLY A 87 35.62 16.28 -21.10
CA GLY A 87 34.91 16.09 -19.82
C GLY A 87 33.93 14.90 -19.77
N LEU A 88 33.97 13.99 -20.74
CA LEU A 88 33.11 12.81 -20.81
C LEU A 88 33.94 11.53 -20.92
N ASP A 89 34.74 11.26 -19.88
CA ASP A 89 35.27 9.94 -19.60
C ASP A 89 34.84 9.55 -18.18
N GLY A 90 34.00 8.52 -18.06
CA GLY A 90 33.85 7.75 -16.81
C GLY A 90 32.49 7.81 -16.11
N ALA A 91 31.86 6.63 -16.04
CA ALA A 91 30.90 6.17 -15.03
C ALA A 91 29.60 6.97 -14.81
N ALA A 92 28.53 6.54 -15.48
CA ALA A 92 27.17 6.89 -15.12
C ALA A 92 26.62 5.89 -14.07
N ASP A 93 26.86 6.17 -12.79
CA ASP A 93 25.97 5.73 -11.71
C ASP A 93 24.73 6.63 -11.75
N GLY A 94 23.68 6.13 -12.40
CA GLY A 94 22.40 6.83 -12.53
C GLY A 94 21.44 6.43 -11.41
N GLN A 95 21.63 6.99 -10.21
CA GLN A 95 20.56 7.10 -9.22
C GLN A 95 19.48 8.02 -9.83
N ARG A 96 18.39 7.43 -10.35
CA ARG A 96 17.20 8.18 -10.75
C ARG A 96 16.21 8.11 -9.59
N ASP A 97 15.96 9.27 -9.00
CA ASP A 97 14.97 9.46 -7.93
C ASP A 97 13.58 9.03 -8.43
N GLY A 98 13.17 7.84 -8.00
CA GLY A 98 11.77 7.43 -7.98
C GLY A 98 11.02 8.09 -6.82
N PRO A 99 9.68 8.00 -6.79
CA PRO A 99 8.90 8.55 -5.68
C PRO A 99 9.39 7.93 -4.36
N ALA A 100 9.68 8.79 -3.39
CA ALA A 100 10.15 8.37 -2.08
C ALA A 100 9.17 7.37 -1.45
N LEU A 101 9.68 6.21 -1.07
CA LEU A 101 8.94 5.24 -0.28
C LEU A 101 8.49 5.91 1.02
N PRO A 102 7.34 5.49 1.59
CA PRO A 102 6.96 5.91 2.93
C PRO A 102 8.15 5.72 3.88
N PRO A 103 8.43 6.68 4.77
CA PRO A 103 9.50 6.51 5.76
C PRO A 103 9.27 5.20 6.51
N GLY A 104 10.27 4.30 6.51
CA GLY A 104 10.19 2.95 7.10
C GLY A 104 10.26 1.78 6.11
N LEU A 105 10.30 2.01 4.79
CA LEU A 105 10.37 0.94 3.77
C LEU A 105 11.54 1.06 2.77
N GLY A 106 12.47 2.00 2.97
CA GLY A 106 13.68 2.11 2.16
C GLY A 106 14.70 1.02 2.53
N ALA A 107 15.16 0.26 1.55
CA ALA A 107 16.44 -0.44 1.68
C ALA A 107 17.55 0.62 1.66
N GLU A 108 18.14 0.89 2.81
CA GLU A 108 19.39 1.65 2.85
C GLU A 108 20.47 0.83 2.14
N THR A 109 21.03 1.38 1.07
CA THR A 109 22.25 0.85 0.45
C THR A 109 23.35 0.88 1.51
N PRO A 110 24.08 -0.21 1.78
CA PRO A 110 25.14 -0.20 2.78
C PRO A 110 26.21 0.81 2.41
N GLY A 111 26.32 1.89 3.19
CA GLY A 111 27.49 2.73 3.21
C GLY A 111 28.68 1.90 3.64
N GLU A 112 29.69 1.84 2.77
CA GLU A 112 30.95 1.14 2.94
C GLU A 112 31.61 1.51 4.28
N THR A 113 31.46 0.64 5.28
CA THR A 113 32.23 0.70 6.52
C THR A 113 33.24 -0.43 6.50
N ALA A 114 34.50 -0.07 6.26
CA ALA A 114 35.63 -0.98 6.31
C ALA A 114 35.73 -1.69 7.68
N PRO A 115 36.21 -2.95 7.73
CA PRO A 115 36.23 -3.74 8.95
C PRO A 115 37.27 -3.23 9.95
N GLY A 116 36.81 -2.46 10.94
CA GLY A 116 37.57 -2.10 12.12
C GLY A 116 37.65 -3.26 13.11
N GLN A 117 38.88 -3.55 13.55
CA GLN A 117 39.27 -4.65 14.43
C GLN A 117 38.45 -4.73 15.74
N GLY A 118 38.25 -5.97 16.20
CA GLY A 118 37.51 -6.30 17.40
C GLY A 118 37.97 -5.56 18.66
N GLY A 119 37.02 -4.85 19.28
CA GLY A 119 37.09 -4.35 20.64
C GLY A 119 36.06 -5.08 21.50
N THR A 120 36.53 -5.80 22.52
CA THR A 120 35.72 -6.44 23.55
C THR A 120 34.96 -5.39 24.36
N GLY A 121 33.62 -5.48 24.33
CA GLY A 121 32.72 -4.78 25.25
C GLY A 121 31.87 -3.70 24.57
N ALA A 122 30.79 -4.10 23.90
CA ALA A 122 29.72 -3.15 23.58
C ALA A 122 29.18 -2.59 24.91
N SER A 123 29.44 -1.31 25.18
CA SER A 123 28.89 -0.65 26.37
C SER A 123 27.36 -0.67 26.30
N ALA A 124 26.68 -0.72 27.45
CA ALA A 124 25.21 -0.62 27.50
C ALA A 124 24.69 0.63 26.77
N ARG A 125 25.50 1.69 26.71
CA ARG A 125 25.22 2.91 25.96
C ARG A 125 25.28 2.71 24.44
N ALA A 126 26.33 2.09 23.92
CA ALA A 126 26.42 1.75 22.49
C ALA A 126 25.30 0.79 22.05
N PHE A 127 24.86 -0.10 22.95
CA PHE A 127 23.69 -0.93 22.71
C PHE A 127 22.41 -0.08 22.62
N ALA A 128 22.17 0.82 23.57
CA ALA A 128 21.00 1.70 23.57
C ALA A 128 20.98 2.64 22.35
N ASP A 129 22.13 3.22 21.99
CA ASP A 129 22.27 4.14 20.85
C ASP A 129 22.08 3.44 19.49
N SER A 130 22.13 2.10 19.46
CA SER A 130 21.87 1.29 18.25
C SER A 130 20.40 0.90 18.06
N ILE A 131 19.52 1.27 19.00
CA ILE A 131 18.09 1.02 18.92
C ILE A 131 17.43 2.26 18.31
N THR A 132 16.68 2.06 17.25
CA THR A 132 15.86 3.10 16.62
C THR A 132 14.38 2.79 16.82
N GLY A 133 13.51 3.78 16.69
CA GLY A 133 12.08 3.53 16.76
C GLY A 133 11.26 4.76 17.00
N PHE A 134 10.09 4.56 17.60
CA PHE A 134 9.20 5.67 17.92
C PHE A 134 8.23 5.36 19.05
N LEU A 135 7.79 6.42 19.72
CA LEU A 135 6.60 6.43 20.57
C LEU A 135 5.46 7.14 19.83
N ASP A 136 4.32 6.46 19.65
CA ASP A 136 3.13 6.97 18.96
C ASP A 136 1.92 6.86 19.89
N VAL A 137 1.19 7.96 20.05
CA VAL A 137 -0.03 8.03 20.85
C VAL A 137 -1.17 8.48 19.95
N ARG A 138 -2.24 7.68 19.86
CA ARG A 138 -3.39 7.96 18.99
C ARG A 138 -4.72 7.78 19.68
N ALA A 139 -5.66 8.64 19.29
CA ALA A 139 -7.05 8.55 19.67
C ALA A 139 -7.94 8.74 18.44
N GLY A 140 -9.08 8.05 18.42
CA GLY A 140 -10.06 8.15 17.35
C GLY A 140 -11.47 7.84 17.83
N ILE A 141 -12.44 8.48 17.20
CA ILE A 141 -13.87 8.33 17.49
C ILE A 141 -14.64 8.06 16.20
N ARG A 142 -15.74 7.31 16.31
CA ARG A 142 -16.69 7.12 15.22
C ARG A 142 -17.49 8.40 14.97
N LEU A 143 -17.81 8.62 13.71
CA LEU A 143 -18.64 9.74 13.24
C LEU A 143 -20.13 9.39 13.20
N ARG A 144 -20.45 8.09 13.19
CA ARG A 144 -21.82 7.57 13.23
C ARG A 144 -21.96 6.69 14.47
N GLU A 145 -23.15 6.67 15.03
CA GLU A 145 -23.48 5.76 16.13
C GLU A 145 -23.45 4.31 15.62
N ASP A 146 -22.84 3.43 16.39
CA ASP A 146 -22.79 2.00 16.13
C ASP A 146 -23.37 1.26 17.34
N PRO A 147 -24.53 0.60 17.22
CA PRO A 147 -25.13 -0.10 18.34
C PRO A 147 -24.35 -1.36 18.76
N HIS A 148 -23.36 -1.78 17.98
CA HIS A 148 -22.59 -3.01 18.18
C HIS A 148 -21.10 -2.74 18.46
N GLN A 149 -20.70 -1.48 18.62
CA GLN A 149 -19.32 -1.08 18.92
C GLN A 149 -19.27 0.13 19.86
N SER A 150 -18.10 0.32 20.50
CA SER A 150 -17.84 1.53 21.28
C SER A 150 -17.86 2.79 20.40
N ALA A 151 -18.13 3.97 20.96
CA ALA A 151 -17.94 5.23 20.24
C ALA A 151 -16.45 5.51 19.92
N THR A 152 -15.53 5.01 20.77
CA THR A 152 -14.09 5.13 20.56
C THR A 152 -13.61 4.08 19.57
N SER A 153 -13.00 4.49 18.46
CA SER A 153 -12.46 3.60 17.42
C SER A 153 -10.98 3.26 17.62
N LEU A 154 -10.24 4.17 18.24
CA LEU A 154 -8.81 4.04 18.50
C LEU A 154 -8.44 4.73 19.82
N GLY A 155 -7.56 4.11 20.59
CA GLY A 155 -7.06 4.64 21.86
C GLY A 155 -5.81 3.88 22.24
N GLU A 156 -4.71 4.18 21.55
CA GLU A 156 -3.50 3.36 21.54
C GLU A 156 -2.26 4.19 21.89
N THR A 157 -1.36 3.60 22.68
CA THR A 157 0.02 4.04 22.82
C THR A 157 0.92 2.90 22.36
N ARG A 158 1.84 3.21 21.45
CA ARG A 158 2.75 2.24 20.83
C ARG A 158 4.18 2.71 20.95
N LEU A 159 5.04 1.84 21.47
CA LEU A 159 6.50 2.00 21.41
C LEU A 159 7.07 0.96 20.46
N GLN A 160 7.55 1.40 19.30
CA GLN A 160 8.29 0.56 18.37
C GLN A 160 9.79 0.63 18.70
N LEU A 161 10.45 -0.53 18.71
CA LEU A 161 11.89 -0.67 18.86
C LEU A 161 12.43 -1.55 17.73
N SER A 162 13.46 -1.07 17.04
CA SER A 162 14.14 -1.75 15.94
C SER A 162 15.64 -1.80 16.19
N ARG A 163 16.27 -2.92 15.81
CA ARG A 163 17.72 -3.08 15.89
C ARG A 163 18.23 -4.09 14.87
N ASP A 164 19.31 -3.72 14.21
CA ASP A 164 20.08 -4.59 13.33
C ASP A 164 21.42 -4.96 14.00
N GLN A 165 21.76 -6.23 13.96
CA GLN A 165 23.02 -6.76 14.46
C GLN A 165 23.73 -7.53 13.35
N TYR A 166 24.90 -7.04 12.94
CA TYR A 166 25.72 -7.66 11.92
C TYR A 166 26.70 -8.67 12.53
N VAL A 167 26.84 -9.83 11.88
CA VAL A 167 27.81 -10.88 12.19
C VAL A 167 28.41 -11.41 10.89
N GLY A 168 29.59 -10.91 10.52
CA GLY A 168 30.14 -11.14 9.18
C GLY A 168 29.23 -10.54 8.11
N ALA A 169 28.85 -11.35 7.11
CA ALA A 169 27.91 -10.94 6.07
C ALA A 169 26.43 -11.12 6.47
N ALA A 170 26.14 -11.74 7.62
CA ALA A 170 24.77 -11.93 8.08
C ALA A 170 24.29 -10.72 8.90
N VAL A 171 22.99 -10.43 8.79
CA VAL A 171 22.27 -9.46 9.62
C VAL A 171 21.18 -10.18 10.39
N PHE A 172 21.10 -9.90 11.70
CA PHE A 172 19.96 -10.25 12.52
C PHE A 172 19.15 -8.98 12.81
N ARG A 173 17.89 -8.96 12.38
CA ARG A 173 16.99 -7.82 12.55
C ARG A 173 15.86 -8.17 13.50
N VAL A 174 15.58 -7.28 14.44
CA VAL A 174 14.40 -7.36 15.32
C VAL A 174 13.68 -6.03 15.32
N THR A 175 12.37 -6.08 15.03
CA THR A 175 11.43 -4.95 15.14
C THR A 175 10.24 -5.41 15.98
N ALA A 176 9.97 -4.73 17.08
CA ALA A 176 8.88 -5.08 18.00
C ALA A 176 8.11 -3.84 18.44
N ASP A 177 6.79 -3.97 18.54
CA ASP A 177 5.92 -2.95 19.10
C ASP A 177 5.41 -3.38 20.47
N LEU A 178 5.58 -2.51 21.46
CA LEU A 178 4.90 -2.60 22.76
C LEU A 178 3.66 -1.72 22.69
N VAL A 179 2.49 -2.33 22.91
CA VAL A 179 1.19 -1.69 22.66
C VAL A 179 0.36 -1.67 23.93
N TYR A 180 -0.14 -0.51 24.28
CA TYR A 180 -1.26 -0.34 25.21
C TYR A 180 -2.47 0.13 24.41
N ASP A 181 -3.55 -0.63 24.45
CA ASP A 181 -4.72 -0.40 23.60
C ASP A 181 -6.01 -0.42 24.43
N ASN A 182 -6.47 0.77 24.80
CA ASN A 182 -7.61 0.97 25.69
C ASN A 182 -8.97 0.58 25.08
N VAL A 183 -9.00 0.30 23.77
CA VAL A 183 -10.21 -0.14 23.08
C VAL A 183 -10.25 -1.66 22.93
N ALA A 184 -9.14 -2.36 23.20
CA ALA A 184 -9.09 -3.81 23.04
C ALA A 184 -9.83 -4.52 24.19
N ASP A 185 -10.76 -5.42 23.85
CA ASP A 185 -11.47 -6.25 24.83
C ASP A 185 -10.55 -7.23 25.59
N SER A 186 -9.37 -7.51 25.02
CA SER A 186 -8.38 -8.40 25.64
C SER A 186 -6.95 -7.98 25.31
N HIS A 187 -6.11 -8.02 26.34
CA HIS A 187 -4.66 -7.77 26.24
C HIS A 187 -3.84 -9.07 26.23
N LYS A 188 -4.49 -10.23 26.07
CA LYS A 188 -3.81 -11.53 25.97
C LYS A 188 -2.93 -11.55 24.73
N LEU A 189 -1.67 -11.97 24.91
CA LEU A 189 -0.69 -12.08 23.83
C LEU A 189 -1.09 -13.20 22.86
N GLN A 190 -1.28 -12.86 21.58
CA GLN A 190 -1.57 -13.78 20.48
C GLN A 190 -0.67 -13.40 19.28
N PRO A 191 0.58 -13.88 19.25
CA PRO A 191 1.61 -13.39 18.32
C PRO A 191 1.31 -13.64 16.84
N GLU A 192 0.60 -14.71 16.50
CA GLU A 192 0.20 -15.01 15.12
C GLU A 192 -0.86 -14.04 14.59
N GLN A 193 -1.69 -13.50 15.47
CA GLN A 193 -2.76 -12.57 15.12
C GLN A 193 -2.34 -11.11 15.32
N GLY A 194 -1.12 -10.87 15.83
CA GLY A 194 -0.63 -9.54 16.19
C GLY A 194 -1.45 -8.85 17.27
N ARG A 195 -1.92 -9.62 18.28
CA ARG A 195 -2.78 -9.09 19.36
C ARG A 195 -2.08 -9.16 20.71
N GLY A 196 -2.47 -8.25 21.60
CA GLY A 196 -1.96 -8.14 22.96
C GLY A 196 -0.97 -6.99 23.10
N TRP A 197 -0.18 -7.03 24.17
CA TRP A 197 0.74 -5.95 24.53
C TRP A 197 2.05 -5.94 23.73
N LEU A 198 2.31 -6.97 22.92
CA LEU A 198 3.52 -7.10 22.09
C LEU A 198 3.12 -7.59 20.69
N ASP A 199 3.56 -6.87 19.66
CA ASP A 199 3.51 -7.27 18.26
C ASP A 199 4.94 -7.36 17.71
N LEU A 200 5.44 -8.59 17.54
CA LEU A 200 6.74 -8.82 16.92
C LEU A 200 6.58 -8.68 15.41
N ARG A 201 7.10 -7.59 14.86
CA ARG A 201 6.98 -7.24 13.44
C ARG A 201 8.04 -7.91 12.58
N GLU A 202 9.28 -7.90 13.04
CA GLU A 202 10.39 -8.54 12.34
C GLU A 202 11.28 -9.26 13.36
N ALA A 203 11.74 -10.45 13.00
CA ALA A 203 12.71 -11.24 13.73
C ALA A 203 13.29 -12.25 12.73
N TYR A 204 14.31 -11.84 11.99
CA TYR A 204 14.89 -12.68 10.94
C TYR A 204 16.41 -12.58 10.91
N ILE A 205 17.02 -13.63 10.35
CA ILE A 205 18.41 -13.63 9.92
C ILE A 205 18.42 -13.52 8.40
N GLY A 206 19.14 -12.53 7.88
CA GLY A 206 19.39 -12.34 6.46
C GLY A 206 20.86 -12.53 6.15
N SER A 207 21.21 -13.16 5.03
CA SER A 207 22.61 -13.27 4.62
C SER A 207 22.72 -13.51 3.10
N PRO A 208 23.69 -12.88 2.43
CA PRO A 208 24.09 -13.31 1.11
C PRO A 208 24.73 -14.70 1.17
N VAL A 209 24.41 -15.54 0.20
CA VAL A 209 24.94 -16.90 0.06
C VAL A 209 25.75 -16.98 -1.24
N GLY A 210 27.06 -16.77 -1.13
CA GLY A 210 27.90 -16.55 -2.31
C GLY A 210 27.57 -15.21 -2.98
N ASP A 211 27.76 -15.14 -4.30
CA ASP A 211 27.70 -13.85 -5.02
C ASP A 211 26.33 -13.55 -5.67
N SER A 212 25.43 -14.53 -5.71
CA SER A 212 24.19 -14.45 -6.51
C SER A 212 22.91 -14.79 -5.74
N LEU A 213 22.99 -15.00 -4.43
CA LEU A 213 21.84 -15.37 -3.60
C LEU A 213 21.77 -14.51 -2.35
N ASP A 214 20.56 -14.11 -1.97
CA ASP A 214 20.23 -13.55 -0.66
C ASP A 214 19.16 -14.44 -0.02
N ALA A 215 19.39 -14.87 1.21
CA ALA A 215 18.45 -15.67 1.97
C ALA A 215 18.04 -14.95 3.25
N ARG A 216 16.73 -14.94 3.54
CA ARG A 216 16.15 -14.46 4.79
C ARG A 216 15.28 -15.53 5.42
N LEU A 217 15.50 -15.79 6.70
CA LEU A 217 14.78 -16.78 7.49
C LEU A 217 14.22 -16.14 8.76
N GLY A 218 12.91 -16.21 8.93
CA GLY A 218 12.22 -15.78 10.14
C GLY A 218 11.01 -14.90 9.86
N ARG A 219 10.60 -14.16 10.88
CA ARG A 219 9.47 -13.23 10.79
C ARG A 219 9.88 -11.98 10.04
N GLN A 220 9.14 -11.64 8.98
CA GLN A 220 9.47 -10.50 8.11
C GLN A 220 8.21 -9.90 7.48
N VAL A 221 8.26 -8.62 7.14
CA VAL A 221 7.18 -7.98 6.37
C VAL A 221 7.50 -8.13 4.88
N LEU A 222 6.60 -8.76 4.14
CA LEU A 222 6.74 -9.01 2.71
C LEU A 222 5.70 -8.21 1.92
N THR A 223 6.10 -7.67 0.77
CA THR A 223 5.22 -6.91 -0.11
C THR A 223 5.68 -7.06 -1.55
N TRP A 224 4.72 -7.23 -2.45
CA TRP A 224 4.90 -7.20 -3.91
C TRP A 224 3.82 -6.31 -4.54
N GLY A 225 3.72 -6.33 -5.88
CA GLY A 225 2.71 -5.60 -6.63
C GLY A 225 3.11 -4.15 -6.94
N VAL A 226 2.36 -3.54 -7.87
CA VAL A 226 2.58 -2.16 -8.32
C VAL A 226 1.38 -1.26 -8.03
N GLY A 227 0.28 -1.85 -7.57
CA GLY A 227 -0.94 -1.13 -7.21
C GLY A 227 -0.79 -0.31 -5.93
N ASP A 228 -1.46 0.82 -5.91
CA ASP A 228 -1.57 1.67 -4.73
C ASP A 228 -2.79 1.29 -3.89
N LEU A 229 -2.54 0.69 -2.71
CA LEU A 229 -3.56 0.13 -1.80
C LEU A 229 -4.50 -0.93 -2.41
N LEU A 230 -4.17 -1.44 -3.60
CA LEU A 230 -4.84 -2.56 -4.25
C LEU A 230 -3.80 -3.64 -4.58
N PHE A 231 -4.06 -4.87 -4.13
CA PHE A 231 -3.09 -5.96 -4.11
C PHE A 231 -3.61 -7.15 -4.93
N LEU A 232 -3.05 -7.35 -6.12
CA LEU A 232 -3.44 -8.46 -7.00
C LEU A 232 -2.45 -9.63 -6.93
N ASN A 233 -1.15 -9.37 -7.00
CA ASN A 233 -0.12 -10.41 -6.88
C ASN A 233 0.60 -10.40 -5.51
N ASP A 234 0.25 -9.46 -4.64
CA ASP A 234 0.76 -9.37 -3.26
C ASP A 234 -0.12 -10.15 -2.28
N LEU A 235 0.05 -11.47 -2.32
CA LEU A 235 -0.60 -12.44 -1.43
C LEU A 235 0.21 -12.66 -0.15
N PHE A 236 0.64 -11.58 0.49
CA PHE A 236 1.15 -11.57 1.85
C PHE A 236 0.12 -10.97 2.82
N PRO A 237 0.17 -11.26 4.12
CA PRO A 237 -0.78 -10.76 5.10
C PRO A 237 -0.93 -9.24 5.10
N LYS A 238 -2.18 -8.79 5.19
CA LYS A 238 -2.56 -7.40 5.41
C LYS A 238 -3.25 -7.22 6.76
N ASP A 239 -3.16 -6.05 7.37
CA ASP A 239 -3.88 -5.68 8.59
C ASP A 239 -5.00 -4.68 8.27
N TRP A 240 -6.18 -5.24 7.97
CA TRP A 240 -7.36 -4.47 7.60
C TRP A 240 -7.93 -3.68 8.79
N ASN A 241 -7.71 -4.15 10.01
CA ASN A 241 -8.10 -3.41 11.22
C ASN A 241 -7.28 -2.12 11.32
N SER A 242 -5.95 -2.23 11.23
CA SER A 242 -5.05 -1.07 11.24
C SER A 242 -5.41 -0.06 10.15
N PHE A 243 -5.73 -0.55 8.95
CA PHE A 243 -6.12 0.27 7.82
C PHE A 243 -7.39 1.08 8.09
N PHE A 244 -8.47 0.45 8.57
CA PHE A 244 -9.76 1.14 8.73
C PHE A 244 -9.90 1.95 10.03
N THR A 245 -9.05 1.75 11.03
CA THR A 245 -9.15 2.46 12.32
C THR A 245 -8.25 3.70 12.44
N GLY A 246 -7.43 4.01 11.43
CA GLY A 246 -6.59 5.22 11.43
C GLY A 246 -5.16 5.03 11.98
N ARG A 247 -4.67 3.79 12.09
CA ARG A 247 -3.23 3.57 12.24
C ARG A 247 -2.51 4.00 10.95
N ASP A 248 -1.21 4.23 11.06
CA ASP A 248 -0.40 4.61 9.90
C ASP A 248 -0.41 3.51 8.84
N VAL A 249 -0.34 3.92 7.58
CA VAL A 249 -0.49 3.03 6.42
C VAL A 249 0.60 1.94 6.38
N GLU A 250 1.75 2.18 7.00
CA GLU A 250 2.82 1.19 7.18
C GLU A 250 2.33 -0.09 7.89
N TYR A 251 1.37 0.06 8.81
CA TYR A 251 0.80 -1.06 9.55
C TYR A 251 -0.14 -1.94 8.73
N LEU A 252 -0.58 -1.49 7.55
CA LEU A 252 -1.40 -2.30 6.65
C LEU A 252 -0.67 -3.58 6.22
N LYS A 253 0.67 -3.60 6.15
CA LYS A 253 1.40 -4.83 5.82
C LYS A 253 1.62 -5.61 7.11
N ALA A 254 1.08 -6.81 7.23
CA ALA A 254 1.31 -7.68 8.38
C ALA A 254 2.51 -8.62 8.12
N PRO A 255 3.22 -9.06 9.17
CA PRO A 255 4.38 -9.92 9.00
C PRO A 255 3.99 -11.37 8.65
N SER A 256 4.94 -12.10 8.07
CA SER A 256 4.88 -13.54 7.82
C SER A 256 6.09 -14.25 8.42
N ASP A 257 5.87 -15.47 8.90
CA ASP A 257 6.93 -16.37 9.32
C ASP A 257 7.38 -17.18 8.10
N ALA A 258 8.49 -16.78 7.45
CA ALA A 258 8.82 -17.29 6.13
C ALA A 258 10.33 -17.44 5.87
N VAL A 259 10.64 -18.26 4.87
CA VAL A 259 11.94 -18.31 4.19
C VAL A 259 11.81 -17.57 2.88
N ARG A 260 12.64 -16.56 2.65
CA ARG A 260 12.77 -15.89 1.35
C ARG A 260 14.15 -16.17 0.78
N VAL A 261 14.20 -16.54 -0.49
CA VAL A 261 15.44 -16.68 -1.26
C VAL A 261 15.30 -15.84 -2.51
N ALA A 262 16.21 -14.89 -2.69
CA ALA A 262 16.34 -14.08 -3.89
C ALA A 262 17.60 -14.51 -4.64
N TRP A 263 17.44 -14.95 -5.89
CA TRP A 263 18.51 -15.31 -6.80
C TRP A 263 18.67 -14.26 -7.89
N PHE A 264 19.92 -13.86 -8.13
CA PHE A 264 20.30 -12.84 -9.10
C PHE A 264 21.06 -13.49 -10.26
N GLY A 265 20.37 -13.65 -11.38
CA GLY A 265 20.92 -14.24 -12.60
C GLY A 265 21.19 -13.20 -13.68
N THR A 266 21.98 -13.59 -14.69
CA THR A 266 22.26 -12.73 -15.85
C THR A 266 21.01 -12.50 -16.72
N LEU A 267 20.21 -13.54 -16.91
CA LEU A 267 18.99 -13.52 -17.74
C LEU A 267 17.76 -13.03 -16.98
N PHE A 268 17.56 -13.54 -15.76
CA PHE A 268 16.41 -13.20 -14.92
C PHE A 268 16.80 -13.29 -13.44
N ASN A 269 16.03 -12.60 -12.60
CA ASN A 269 16.09 -12.76 -11.15
C ASN A 269 14.90 -13.61 -10.71
N LEU A 270 15.03 -14.30 -9.58
CA LEU A 270 13.98 -15.14 -9.02
C LEU A 270 13.89 -14.93 -7.51
N ASP A 271 12.74 -14.47 -7.05
CA ASP A 271 12.39 -14.43 -5.64
C ASP A 271 11.45 -15.60 -5.34
N VAL A 272 11.81 -16.41 -4.35
CA VAL A 272 10.98 -17.49 -3.80
C VAL A 272 10.69 -17.18 -2.34
N VAL A 273 9.43 -17.26 -1.95
CA VAL A 273 9.00 -17.21 -0.55
C VAL A 273 8.29 -18.50 -0.22
N TYR A 274 8.72 -19.13 0.88
CA TYR A 274 8.09 -20.30 1.47
C TYR A 274 7.61 -19.96 2.89
N THR A 275 6.32 -20.12 3.13
CA THR A 275 5.70 -19.96 4.44
C THR A 275 5.28 -21.35 4.93
N PRO A 276 5.90 -21.93 5.97
CA PRO A 276 5.65 -23.30 6.39
C PRO A 276 4.28 -23.50 7.06
N LYS A 277 3.59 -22.44 7.45
CA LYS A 277 2.24 -22.47 8.01
C LYS A 277 1.49 -21.25 7.50
N PHE A 278 0.24 -21.44 7.09
CA PHE A 278 -0.60 -20.39 6.55
C PHE A 278 -0.66 -19.14 7.46
N ASP A 279 -0.22 -18.00 6.94
CA ASP A 279 -0.39 -16.70 7.57
C ASP A 279 -1.53 -15.91 6.88
N PRO A 280 -2.70 -15.77 7.52
CA PRO A 280 -3.81 -14.98 7.01
C PRO A 280 -3.57 -13.48 7.23
N ASP A 281 -4.40 -12.68 6.58
CA ASP A 281 -4.60 -11.29 6.98
C ASP A 281 -4.95 -11.21 8.48
N ARG A 282 -4.63 -10.08 9.11
CA ARG A 282 -5.38 -9.61 10.29
C ARG A 282 -6.70 -9.03 9.77
N PHE A 283 -7.55 -9.95 9.32
CA PHE A 283 -8.79 -9.72 8.61
C PHE A 283 -9.80 -8.92 9.42
N ILE A 284 -10.83 -8.44 8.74
CA ILE A 284 -11.94 -7.69 9.31
C ILE A 284 -12.68 -8.61 10.29
N ASP A 285 -12.79 -8.17 11.54
CA ASP A 285 -13.47 -8.92 12.57
C ASP A 285 -14.23 -8.01 13.54
N ASN A 286 -14.96 -8.66 14.45
CA ASN A 286 -15.95 -8.09 15.35
C ASN A 286 -15.35 -7.29 16.52
N ARG A 287 -14.03 -7.28 16.70
CA ARG A 287 -13.42 -6.68 17.91
C ARG A 287 -13.38 -5.16 17.86
N ARG A 288 -13.32 -4.61 16.64
CA ARG A 288 -13.20 -3.16 16.42
C ARG A 288 -14.06 -2.67 15.29
N LEU A 289 -14.33 -3.52 14.31
CA LEU A 289 -15.09 -3.13 13.14
C LEU A 289 -16.44 -3.81 13.19
N SER A 290 -17.47 -3.08 12.79
CA SER A 290 -18.73 -3.68 12.43
C SER A 290 -18.71 -4.08 10.96
N PHE A 291 -19.25 -5.23 10.62
CA PHE A 291 -19.27 -5.76 9.26
C PHE A 291 -20.58 -6.50 9.02
N PHE A 292 -20.93 -6.73 7.76
CA PHE A 292 -22.16 -7.43 7.44
C PHE A 292 -22.01 -8.92 7.70
N ASP A 293 -22.88 -9.48 8.54
CA ASP A 293 -22.95 -10.92 8.77
C ASP A 293 -24.13 -11.49 7.98
N PRO A 294 -23.88 -12.23 6.88
CA PRO A 294 -24.94 -12.78 6.04
C PRO A 294 -25.82 -13.81 6.76
N ARG A 295 -25.32 -14.43 7.85
CA ARG A 295 -26.12 -15.36 8.67
C ARG A 295 -27.22 -14.65 9.44
N LEU A 296 -26.99 -13.38 9.78
CA LEU A 296 -27.91 -12.55 10.55
C LEU A 296 -28.69 -11.57 9.68
N GLY A 297 -28.28 -11.38 8.42
CA GLY A 297 -28.86 -10.41 7.51
C GLY A 297 -28.71 -8.97 7.99
N ARG A 298 -27.68 -8.67 8.78
CA ARG A 298 -27.42 -7.34 9.33
C ARG A 298 -25.93 -7.08 9.56
N VAL A 299 -25.60 -5.81 9.75
CA VAL A 299 -24.31 -5.40 10.30
C VAL A 299 -24.24 -5.87 11.76
N ALA A 300 -23.14 -6.52 12.10
CA ALA A 300 -22.82 -7.00 13.44
C ALA A 300 -21.43 -6.49 13.84
N GLY A 301 -21.19 -6.44 15.15
CA GLY A 301 -19.95 -6.01 15.75
C GLY A 301 -19.60 -6.97 16.88
N ASN A 302 -19.23 -6.44 18.04
CA ASN A 302 -18.76 -7.24 19.18
C ASN A 302 -19.85 -8.14 19.81
N ASP A 303 -21.09 -8.05 19.33
CA ASP A 303 -22.26 -8.79 19.80
C ASP A 303 -22.35 -10.22 19.22
N VAL A 304 -21.50 -10.56 18.25
CA VAL A 304 -21.45 -11.89 17.63
C VAL A 304 -20.07 -12.50 17.81
N SER A 305 -19.95 -13.84 17.84
CA SER A 305 -18.64 -14.48 17.72
C SER A 305 -18.25 -14.64 16.25
N PHE A 306 -17.02 -14.24 15.92
CA PHE A 306 -16.42 -14.39 14.61
C PHE A 306 -15.09 -15.14 14.71
N GLU A 307 -15.17 -16.46 14.56
CA GLU A 307 -14.02 -17.37 14.69
C GLU A 307 -13.89 -18.25 13.43
N PRO A 308 -13.23 -17.75 12.38
CA PRO A 308 -13.00 -18.53 11.17
C PRO A 308 -12.22 -19.82 11.41
N VAL A 309 -12.51 -20.85 10.62
CA VAL A 309 -11.71 -22.08 10.56
C VAL A 309 -10.43 -21.76 9.79
N ARG A 310 -9.30 -21.72 10.51
CA ARG A 310 -7.99 -21.38 9.95
C ARG A 310 -7.16 -22.66 9.68
N PRO A 311 -6.66 -22.87 8.45
CA PRO A 311 -5.59 -23.82 8.18
C PRO A 311 -4.37 -23.54 9.06
N SER A 312 -3.83 -24.55 9.74
CA SER A 312 -2.81 -24.34 10.77
C SER A 312 -1.78 -25.46 10.91
N ASP A 313 -1.86 -26.48 10.07
CA ASP A 313 -0.92 -27.60 10.08
C ASP A 313 0.43 -27.16 9.50
N TRP A 314 1.49 -27.35 10.29
CA TRP A 314 2.85 -27.07 9.82
C TRP A 314 3.19 -27.97 8.64
N VAL A 315 3.69 -27.36 7.56
CA VAL A 315 4.05 -27.96 6.27
C VAL A 315 2.84 -28.51 5.48
N GLY A 316 1.76 -28.94 6.15
CA GLY A 316 0.51 -29.37 5.51
C GLY A 316 -0.29 -28.22 4.93
N ASP A 317 -0.37 -27.11 5.68
CA ASP A 317 -1.03 -25.87 5.28
C ASP A 317 0.01 -24.80 4.93
N ASP A 318 0.95 -25.16 4.06
CA ASP A 318 2.05 -24.30 3.62
C ASP A 318 1.65 -23.35 2.47
N GLU A 319 2.50 -22.35 2.24
CA GLU A 319 2.36 -21.39 1.15
C GLU A 319 3.65 -21.22 0.37
N TRP A 320 3.51 -21.10 -0.94
CA TRP A 320 4.60 -20.83 -1.86
C TRP A 320 4.28 -19.61 -2.70
N ALA A 321 5.21 -18.67 -2.79
CA ALA A 321 5.12 -17.51 -3.65
C ALA A 321 6.40 -17.34 -4.48
N PHE A 322 6.23 -16.97 -5.75
CA PHE A 322 7.30 -16.82 -6.73
C PHE A 322 7.16 -15.47 -7.42
N ARG A 323 8.29 -14.79 -7.64
CA ARG A 323 8.35 -13.57 -8.45
C ARG A 323 9.56 -13.61 -9.36
N LEU A 324 9.36 -13.33 -10.65
CA LEU A 324 10.42 -13.19 -11.64
C LEU A 324 10.49 -11.74 -12.12
N PRO A 325 11.27 -10.87 -11.45
CA PRO A 325 11.37 -9.47 -11.84
C PRO A 325 12.47 -9.25 -12.89
N ARG A 326 12.25 -8.28 -13.78
CA ARG A 326 13.24 -7.81 -14.76
C ARG A 326 13.01 -6.34 -15.08
N VAL A 327 14.09 -5.58 -15.22
CA VAL A 327 14.06 -4.21 -15.76
C VAL A 327 14.49 -4.26 -17.22
N LEU A 328 13.67 -3.72 -18.13
CA LEU A 328 13.94 -3.60 -19.56
C LEU A 328 13.62 -2.17 -20.03
N GLY A 329 14.62 -1.44 -20.52
CA GLY A 329 14.40 -0.11 -21.12
C GLY A 329 13.71 0.91 -20.20
N GLY A 330 13.98 0.86 -18.89
CA GLY A 330 13.34 1.72 -17.88
C GLY A 330 11.98 1.23 -17.39
N TRP A 331 11.49 0.09 -17.90
CA TRP A 331 10.27 -0.57 -17.43
C TRP A 331 10.60 -1.74 -16.52
N GLU A 332 9.93 -1.79 -15.36
CA GLU A 332 9.93 -2.92 -14.46
C GLU A 332 8.82 -3.89 -14.86
N LEU A 333 9.19 -5.13 -15.16
CA LEU A 333 8.30 -6.24 -15.45
C LEU A 333 8.45 -7.28 -14.35
N ALA A 334 7.35 -7.94 -13.99
CA ALA A 334 7.42 -9.10 -13.12
C ALA A 334 6.33 -10.11 -13.46
N GLY A 335 6.69 -11.39 -13.40
CA GLY A 335 5.74 -12.51 -13.36
C GLY A 335 5.60 -13.02 -11.92
N TYR A 336 4.40 -13.48 -11.55
CA TYR A 336 4.08 -13.95 -10.21
C TYR A 336 3.40 -15.31 -10.23
N GLY A 337 3.67 -16.11 -9.19
CA GLY A 337 2.96 -17.35 -8.92
C GLY A 337 2.74 -17.51 -7.41
N TYR A 338 1.60 -18.06 -7.03
CA TYR A 338 1.26 -18.33 -5.63
C TYR A 338 0.46 -19.62 -5.50
N ARG A 339 0.72 -20.37 -4.43
CA ARG A 339 -0.08 -21.52 -3.98
C ARG A 339 -0.21 -21.45 -2.47
N GLY A 340 -1.43 -21.39 -1.97
CA GLY A 340 -1.72 -21.31 -0.55
C GLY A 340 -3.22 -21.21 -0.35
N PHE A 341 -3.67 -20.17 0.35
CA PHE A 341 -5.07 -19.92 0.67
C PHE A 341 -5.47 -18.48 0.32
N TRP A 342 -6.77 -18.23 0.27
CA TRP A 342 -7.26 -16.85 0.33
C TRP A 342 -6.81 -16.21 1.65
N LYS A 343 -6.36 -14.95 1.62
CA LYS A 343 -5.78 -14.31 2.82
C LYS A 343 -6.81 -13.81 3.84
N SER A 344 -8.04 -13.57 3.40
CA SER A 344 -9.20 -13.27 4.24
C SER A 344 -10.21 -14.44 4.18
N PRO A 345 -11.09 -14.60 5.18
CA PRO A 345 -12.04 -15.70 5.23
C PRO A 345 -13.18 -15.50 4.21
N GLN A 346 -12.94 -15.91 2.97
CA GLN A 346 -13.84 -15.70 1.81
C GLN A 346 -14.83 -16.84 1.60
N GLY A 347 -14.74 -17.93 2.37
CA GLY A 347 -15.66 -19.05 2.30
C GLY A 347 -16.41 -19.27 3.61
N PHE A 348 -17.34 -20.21 3.58
CA PHE A 348 -18.19 -20.54 4.72
C PHE A 348 -18.41 -22.05 4.81
N ASP A 349 -18.34 -22.62 6.01
CA ASP A 349 -18.75 -24.01 6.27
C ASP A 349 -20.26 -24.04 6.58
N PRO A 350 -21.11 -24.59 5.69
CA PRO A 350 -22.54 -24.64 5.91
C PRO A 350 -22.95 -25.53 7.09
N ALA A 351 -22.11 -26.47 7.53
CA ALA A 351 -22.42 -27.36 8.64
C ALA A 351 -22.18 -26.69 10.01
N SER A 352 -21.01 -26.07 10.19
CA SER A 352 -20.67 -25.38 11.45
C SER A 352 -21.12 -23.92 11.49
N GLY A 353 -21.45 -23.33 10.33
CA GLY A 353 -21.84 -21.93 10.23
C GLY A 353 -20.66 -20.96 10.43
N ARG A 354 -19.43 -21.43 10.22
CA ARG A 354 -18.19 -20.68 10.46
C ARG A 354 -17.55 -20.24 9.15
N PRO A 355 -17.01 -19.00 9.06
CA PRO A 355 -16.18 -18.60 7.94
C PRO A 355 -14.93 -19.49 7.83
N LEU A 356 -14.34 -19.60 6.64
CA LEU A 356 -13.12 -20.38 6.40
C LEU A 356 -12.23 -19.73 5.34
N PHE A 357 -11.00 -20.23 5.21
CA PHE A 357 -10.03 -19.81 4.19
C PHE A 357 -9.89 -20.92 3.13
N PRO A 358 -10.51 -20.77 1.94
CA PRO A 358 -10.38 -21.77 0.89
C PRO A 358 -8.95 -21.80 0.31
N ARG A 359 -8.59 -22.91 -0.33
CA ARG A 359 -7.32 -23.04 -1.06
C ARG A 359 -7.32 -22.20 -2.33
N LEU A 360 -6.18 -21.57 -2.61
CA LEU A 360 -5.97 -20.67 -3.73
C LEU A 360 -4.68 -21.04 -4.48
N ALA A 361 -4.72 -20.95 -5.80
CA ALA A 361 -3.53 -20.73 -6.60
C ALA A 361 -3.71 -19.45 -7.42
N ALA A 362 -2.66 -18.66 -7.60
CA ALA A 362 -2.72 -17.45 -8.41
C ALA A 362 -1.52 -17.34 -9.34
N TRP A 363 -1.74 -16.79 -10.54
CA TRP A 363 -0.70 -16.45 -11.49
C TRP A 363 -0.97 -15.08 -12.05
N GLY A 364 0.07 -14.27 -12.22
CA GLY A 364 -0.11 -12.93 -12.73
C GLY A 364 1.15 -12.27 -13.20
N GLY A 365 1.03 -11.01 -13.55
CA GLY A 365 2.13 -10.19 -14.01
C GLY A 365 1.87 -8.71 -13.79
N SER A 366 2.94 -7.94 -13.71
CA SER A 366 2.89 -6.49 -13.59
C SER A 366 3.90 -5.82 -14.51
N VAL A 367 3.58 -4.59 -14.89
CA VAL A 367 4.47 -3.66 -15.58
C VAL A 367 4.39 -2.28 -14.90
N ARG A 368 5.53 -1.63 -14.71
CA ARG A 368 5.61 -0.25 -14.21
C ARG A 368 6.73 0.50 -14.91
N GLY A 369 6.51 1.74 -15.30
CA GLY A 369 7.56 2.53 -15.93
C GLY A 369 7.14 3.97 -16.24
N PRO A 370 8.10 4.81 -16.63
CA PRO A 370 7.82 6.19 -16.99
C PRO A 370 6.98 6.23 -18.28
N LEU A 371 5.94 7.05 -18.27
CA LEU A 371 5.15 7.38 -19.45
C LEU A 371 4.87 8.88 -19.44
N HIS A 372 5.44 9.59 -20.41
CA HIS A 372 5.31 11.05 -20.51
C HIS A 372 5.83 11.76 -19.25
N ALA A 373 5.02 12.55 -18.56
CA ALA A 373 5.39 13.27 -17.34
C ALA A 373 5.10 12.48 -16.05
N GLY A 374 4.66 11.22 -16.15
CA GLY A 374 4.25 10.41 -15.00
C GLY A 374 4.72 8.96 -15.08
N ILE A 375 4.10 8.13 -14.25
CA ILE A 375 4.41 6.71 -14.09
C ILE A 375 3.15 5.91 -14.40
N LEU A 376 3.23 5.03 -15.40
CA LEU A 376 2.19 4.05 -15.68
C LEU A 376 2.48 2.77 -14.89
N SER A 377 1.43 2.17 -14.34
CA SER A 377 1.44 0.83 -13.75
C SER A 377 0.27 0.01 -14.30
N ALA A 378 0.50 -1.28 -14.52
CA ALA A 378 -0.56 -2.23 -14.81
C ALA A 378 -0.25 -3.59 -14.20
N GLU A 379 -1.29 -4.29 -13.77
CA GLU A 379 -1.19 -5.58 -13.11
C GLU A 379 -2.38 -6.46 -13.48
N ALA A 380 -2.14 -7.75 -13.68
CA ALA A 380 -3.19 -8.73 -13.90
C ALA A 380 -2.91 -9.99 -13.07
N ALA A 381 -3.98 -10.65 -12.62
CA ALA A 381 -3.88 -11.92 -11.91
C ALA A 381 -5.07 -12.82 -12.22
N TRP A 382 -4.81 -14.11 -12.41
CA TRP A 382 -5.81 -15.16 -12.43
C TRP A 382 -5.78 -15.91 -11.11
N TYR A 383 -6.85 -15.79 -10.34
CA TYR A 383 -7.08 -16.50 -9.09
C TYR A 383 -7.87 -17.75 -9.40
N ARG A 384 -7.31 -18.90 -9.05
CA ARG A 384 -7.92 -20.20 -9.22
C ARG A 384 -8.34 -20.73 -7.85
N SER A 385 -9.65 -20.72 -7.59
CA SER A 385 -10.21 -21.29 -6.36
C SER A 385 -10.09 -22.81 -6.42
N ARG A 386 -9.24 -23.39 -5.58
CA ARG A 386 -8.84 -24.80 -5.72
C ARG A 386 -9.84 -25.76 -5.09
N ASP A 387 -10.67 -25.26 -4.17
CA ASP A 387 -11.70 -26.05 -3.49
C ASP A 387 -13.01 -26.10 -4.27
N ASP A 388 -13.23 -25.17 -5.20
CA ASP A 388 -14.35 -25.19 -6.14
C ASP A 388 -13.92 -24.69 -7.53
N LEU A 389 -13.45 -25.64 -8.35
CA LEU A 389 -12.99 -25.33 -9.70
C LEU A 389 -14.14 -25.13 -10.69
N SER A 390 -15.33 -25.65 -10.40
CA SER A 390 -16.51 -25.53 -11.27
C SER A 390 -17.40 -24.34 -10.91
N GLY A 391 -17.17 -23.70 -9.76
CA GLY A 391 -17.98 -22.56 -9.32
C GLY A 391 -19.39 -22.96 -8.88
N THR A 392 -19.56 -24.20 -8.44
CA THR A 392 -20.84 -24.81 -8.10
C THR A 392 -21.14 -24.80 -6.61
N ASP A 393 -20.13 -24.57 -5.76
CA ASP A 393 -20.32 -24.47 -4.31
C ASP A 393 -20.58 -23.00 -3.94
N PRO A 394 -21.83 -22.62 -3.57
CA PRO A 394 -22.17 -21.24 -3.28
C PRO A 394 -21.54 -20.72 -1.97
N PHE A 395 -20.90 -21.57 -1.18
CA PHE A 395 -20.23 -21.20 0.06
C PHE A 395 -18.73 -20.95 -0.12
N LEU A 396 -18.21 -21.12 -1.33
CA LEU A 396 -16.82 -20.88 -1.69
C LEU A 396 -16.73 -19.80 -2.77
N PRO A 397 -15.64 -19.01 -2.80
CA PRO A 397 -15.44 -18.04 -3.87
C PRO A 397 -15.10 -18.77 -5.17
N ASN A 398 -15.73 -18.38 -6.27
CA ASN A 398 -15.33 -18.83 -7.60
C ASN A 398 -13.92 -18.33 -7.97
N SER A 399 -13.34 -18.94 -9.00
CA SER A 399 -12.13 -18.40 -9.63
C SER A 399 -12.37 -16.98 -10.16
N GLN A 400 -11.32 -16.15 -10.21
CA GLN A 400 -11.42 -14.75 -10.59
C GLN A 400 -10.33 -14.32 -11.58
N LEU A 401 -10.66 -13.41 -12.49
CA LEU A 401 -9.69 -12.62 -13.24
C LEU A 401 -9.66 -11.20 -12.69
N ARG A 402 -8.48 -10.73 -12.31
CA ARG A 402 -8.27 -9.39 -11.76
C ARG A 402 -7.36 -8.59 -12.67
N PHE A 403 -7.70 -7.33 -12.89
CA PHE A 403 -6.92 -6.38 -13.68
C PHE A 403 -6.87 -5.03 -12.98
N LEU A 404 -5.73 -4.37 -13.05
CA LEU A 404 -5.47 -3.05 -12.51
C LEU A 404 -4.64 -2.25 -13.51
N VAL A 405 -5.01 -1.00 -13.75
CA VAL A 405 -4.17 -0.02 -14.45
C VAL A 405 -4.18 1.28 -13.66
N GLY A 406 -3.02 1.91 -13.51
CA GLY A 406 -2.85 3.13 -12.75
C GLY A 406 -1.88 4.10 -13.42
N TYR A 407 -2.10 5.39 -13.20
CA TYR A 407 -1.21 6.45 -13.64
C TYR A 407 -1.04 7.47 -12.51
N GLU A 408 0.19 7.85 -12.23
CA GLU A 408 0.55 8.86 -11.24
C GLU A 408 1.44 9.92 -11.85
N GLN A 409 1.19 11.18 -11.52
CA GLN A 409 1.97 12.31 -12.01
C GLN A 409 2.01 13.44 -10.98
N GLU A 410 3.17 14.09 -10.85
CA GLU A 410 3.26 15.42 -10.25
C GLU A 410 2.71 16.45 -11.26
N ILE A 411 1.52 16.98 -10.98
CA ILE A 411 0.82 17.88 -11.92
C ILE A 411 1.39 19.29 -11.85
N VAL A 412 1.70 19.75 -10.63
CA VAL A 412 2.43 20.98 -10.33
C VAL A 412 3.35 20.71 -9.14
N SER A 413 4.37 21.55 -8.93
CA SER A 413 5.34 21.34 -7.85
C SER A 413 4.67 21.04 -6.51
N ASN A 414 5.09 19.93 -5.89
CA ASN A 414 4.58 19.41 -4.63
C ASN A 414 3.13 18.89 -4.64
N PHE A 415 2.46 18.84 -5.79
CA PHE A 415 1.11 18.30 -5.93
C PHE A 415 1.09 17.10 -6.88
N THR A 416 0.90 15.92 -6.31
CA THR A 416 0.83 14.65 -7.03
C THR A 416 -0.60 14.13 -7.09
N LEU A 417 -1.01 13.68 -8.27
CA LEU A 417 -2.29 13.01 -8.49
C LEU A 417 -2.02 11.62 -9.07
N GLY A 418 -2.64 10.61 -8.44
CA GLY A 418 -2.64 9.23 -8.91
C GLY A 418 -4.06 8.73 -9.09
N GLY A 419 -4.33 7.98 -10.15
CA GLY A 419 -5.62 7.34 -10.38
C GLY A 419 -5.43 5.90 -10.82
N GLN A 420 -6.30 5.00 -10.37
CA GLN A 420 -6.31 3.61 -10.83
C GLN A 420 -7.72 3.13 -11.17
N TYR A 421 -7.79 2.17 -12.09
CA TYR A 421 -8.97 1.39 -12.40
C TYR A 421 -8.70 -0.08 -12.15
N TYR A 422 -9.56 -0.70 -11.34
CA TYR A 422 -9.55 -2.10 -10.98
C TYR A 422 -10.83 -2.79 -11.49
N LEU A 423 -10.63 -3.98 -12.05
CA LEU A 423 -11.67 -4.90 -12.46
C LEU A 423 -11.43 -6.26 -11.78
N GLU A 424 -12.45 -6.77 -11.11
CA GLU A 424 -12.52 -8.15 -10.64
C GLU A 424 -13.67 -8.83 -11.34
N ARG A 425 -13.36 -9.88 -12.11
CA ARG A 425 -14.34 -10.69 -12.81
C ARG A 425 -14.46 -12.06 -12.17
N THR A 426 -15.65 -12.38 -11.69
CA THR A 426 -16.01 -13.70 -11.20
C THR A 426 -16.20 -14.66 -12.38
N LEU A 427 -15.43 -15.75 -12.40
CA LEU A 427 -15.57 -16.80 -13.40
C LEU A 427 -16.70 -17.76 -13.01
N ASP A 428 -17.25 -18.48 -13.99
CA ASP A 428 -18.34 -19.45 -13.78
C ASP A 428 -19.54 -18.84 -13.03
N TYR A 429 -19.80 -17.55 -13.28
CA TYR A 429 -20.80 -16.76 -12.57
C TYR A 429 -22.23 -17.29 -12.72
N ASP A 430 -22.54 -17.87 -13.88
CA ASP A 430 -23.84 -18.49 -14.11
C ASP A 430 -24.06 -19.72 -13.22
N GLU A 431 -23.01 -20.48 -12.92
CA GLU A 431 -23.06 -21.62 -11.97
C GLU A 431 -23.24 -21.13 -10.54
N LEU A 432 -22.47 -20.11 -10.13
CA LEU A 432 -22.61 -19.47 -8.82
C LEU A 432 -24.06 -19.00 -8.60
N ARG A 433 -24.62 -18.27 -9.57
CA ARG A 433 -26.00 -17.76 -9.49
C ARG A 433 -27.04 -18.88 -9.47
N THR A 434 -26.79 -19.99 -10.17
CA THR A 434 -27.71 -21.14 -10.22
C THR A 434 -27.74 -21.89 -8.89
N ASN A 435 -26.60 -21.98 -8.21
CA ASN A 435 -26.45 -22.70 -6.94
C ASN A 435 -26.64 -21.80 -5.70
N GLN A 436 -26.73 -20.48 -5.88
CA GLN A 436 -26.87 -19.53 -4.78
C GLN A 436 -28.19 -19.71 -4.00
N PRO A 437 -28.13 -19.86 -2.66
CA PRO A 437 -29.33 -19.92 -1.84
C PRO A 437 -30.17 -18.64 -1.95
N ALA A 438 -31.49 -18.80 -2.02
CA ALA A 438 -32.40 -17.66 -2.11
C ALA A 438 -32.25 -16.72 -0.91
N GLY A 439 -32.19 -15.42 -1.17
CA GLY A 439 -32.07 -14.37 -0.14
C GLY A 439 -30.63 -14.03 0.27
N PHE A 440 -29.62 -14.70 -0.27
CA PHE A 440 -28.22 -14.30 -0.11
C PHE A 440 -27.78 -13.46 -1.30
N ALA A 441 -27.17 -12.30 -1.04
CA ALA A 441 -26.53 -11.53 -2.09
C ALA A 441 -25.22 -12.19 -2.54
N GLY A 442 -25.02 -12.25 -3.85
CA GLY A 442 -23.76 -12.69 -4.46
C GLY A 442 -22.92 -11.50 -4.90
N PRO A 443 -21.63 -11.72 -5.17
CA PRO A 443 -20.82 -10.71 -5.82
C PRO A 443 -21.39 -10.40 -7.21
N ASP A 444 -21.09 -9.22 -7.76
CA ASP A 444 -21.34 -8.96 -9.17
C ASP A 444 -20.40 -9.80 -10.06
N GLU A 445 -20.83 -10.13 -11.28
CA GLU A 445 -19.96 -10.81 -12.26
C GLU A 445 -18.70 -9.98 -12.52
N ASN A 446 -18.84 -8.65 -12.60
CA ASN A 446 -17.75 -7.71 -12.81
C ASN A 446 -17.86 -6.60 -11.76
N ARG A 447 -16.95 -6.63 -10.79
CA ARG A 447 -16.78 -5.56 -9.83
C ARG A 447 -15.82 -4.53 -10.38
N HIS A 448 -16.29 -3.29 -10.46
CA HIS A 448 -15.52 -2.14 -10.94
C HIS A 448 -15.14 -1.27 -9.75
N LEU A 449 -13.88 -0.88 -9.66
CA LEU A 449 -13.39 -0.01 -8.60
C LEU A 449 -12.42 1.02 -9.17
N PHE A 450 -12.63 2.29 -8.83
CA PHE A 450 -11.74 3.38 -9.17
C PHE A 450 -11.07 3.88 -7.90
N THR A 451 -9.78 4.21 -7.99
CA THR A 451 -9.07 4.89 -6.93
C THR A 451 -8.53 6.24 -7.38
N LEU A 452 -8.46 7.17 -6.45
CA LEU A 452 -7.84 8.48 -6.64
C LEU A 452 -7.01 8.81 -5.40
N ARG A 453 -5.73 9.15 -5.60
CA ARG A 453 -4.86 9.76 -4.59
C ARG A 453 -4.53 11.17 -4.99
N ALA A 454 -4.76 12.13 -4.10
CA ALA A 454 -4.22 13.48 -4.21
C ALA A 454 -3.28 13.72 -3.03
N THR A 455 -2.05 14.16 -3.30
CA THR A 455 -1.05 14.47 -2.28
C THR A 455 -0.49 15.86 -2.52
N LEU A 456 -0.55 16.72 -1.51
CA LEU A 456 0.03 18.06 -1.52
C LEU A 456 1.06 18.19 -0.38
N LEU A 457 2.29 18.58 -0.73
CA LEU A 457 3.33 18.89 0.24
C LEU A 457 3.46 20.42 0.38
N THR A 458 3.39 20.92 1.62
CA THR A 458 3.52 22.36 1.91
C THR A 458 4.56 22.61 3.02
N HIS A 459 4.89 23.88 3.24
CA HIS A 459 5.85 24.31 4.28
C HIS A 459 7.21 23.60 4.17
N SER A 460 7.84 23.72 3.00
CA SER A 460 9.10 23.01 2.70
C SER A 460 8.99 21.50 2.91
N GLN A 461 7.84 20.94 2.49
CA GLN A 461 7.51 19.51 2.59
C GLN A 461 7.42 18.95 4.02
N ASN A 462 7.32 19.84 5.03
CA ASN A 462 7.07 19.43 6.41
C ASN A 462 5.59 19.14 6.69
N VAL A 463 4.68 19.58 5.83
CA VAL A 463 3.25 19.28 5.93
C VAL A 463 2.81 18.46 4.73
N THR A 464 2.18 17.32 4.99
CA THR A 464 1.57 16.45 3.98
C THR A 464 0.06 16.49 4.13
N TRP A 465 -0.62 16.79 3.03
CA TRP A 465 -2.05 16.62 2.87
C TRP A 465 -2.26 15.47 1.89
N SER A 466 -3.03 14.45 2.28
CA SER A 466 -3.34 13.33 1.42
C SER A 466 -4.82 12.99 1.49
N LEU A 467 -5.41 12.74 0.33
CA LEU A 467 -6.76 12.20 0.19
C LEU A 467 -6.68 10.98 -0.71
N PHE A 468 -7.17 9.85 -0.22
CA PHE A 468 -7.32 8.62 -0.98
C PHE A 468 -8.78 8.21 -1.04
N THR A 469 -9.30 7.98 -2.24
CA THR A 469 -10.70 7.60 -2.46
C THR A 469 -10.77 6.29 -3.22
N PHE A 470 -11.60 5.38 -2.74
CA PHE A 470 -12.10 4.19 -3.42
C PHE A 470 -13.56 4.43 -3.81
N ALA A 471 -13.93 4.12 -5.04
CA ALA A 471 -15.28 4.30 -5.55
C ALA A 471 -15.67 3.11 -6.43
N SER A 472 -16.71 2.36 -6.04
CA SER A 472 -17.19 1.20 -6.79
C SER A 472 -18.57 1.47 -7.38
N PRO A 473 -18.67 1.71 -8.70
CA PRO A 473 -19.96 1.87 -9.37
C PRO A 473 -20.77 0.58 -9.48
N SER A 474 -20.13 -0.60 -9.42
CA SER A 474 -20.85 -1.89 -9.39
C SER A 474 -21.56 -2.07 -8.06
N ASP A 475 -20.85 -1.76 -6.96
CA ASP A 475 -21.34 -1.94 -5.60
C ASP A 475 -22.17 -0.74 -5.11
N ASP A 476 -22.21 0.37 -5.86
CA ASP A 476 -22.81 1.65 -5.45
C ASP A 476 -22.27 2.13 -4.08
N ASP A 477 -20.95 2.00 -3.86
CA ASP A 477 -20.28 2.34 -2.59
C ASP A 477 -18.93 3.05 -2.75
N ALA A 478 -18.41 3.61 -1.66
CA ALA A 478 -17.18 4.37 -1.62
C ALA A 478 -16.51 4.35 -0.24
N TYR A 479 -15.19 4.54 -0.23
CA TYR A 479 -14.39 4.75 0.97
C TYR A 479 -13.40 5.89 0.73
N MET A 480 -13.39 6.89 1.61
CA MET A 480 -12.47 8.02 1.56
C MET A 480 -11.62 8.08 2.82
N ARG A 481 -10.32 8.26 2.62
CA ARG A 481 -9.32 8.41 3.67
C ARG A 481 -8.61 9.75 3.49
N GLY A 482 -8.75 10.63 4.47
CA GLY A 482 -7.99 11.86 4.56
C GLY A 482 -6.88 11.75 5.59
N LEU A 483 -5.73 12.34 5.30
CA LEU A 483 -4.60 12.47 6.21
C LEU A 483 -3.99 13.87 6.09
N TRP A 484 -3.84 14.51 7.24
CA TRP A 484 -2.98 15.66 7.45
C TRP A 484 -1.85 15.23 8.40
N GLN A 485 -0.62 15.55 8.03
CA GLN A 485 0.54 15.27 8.86
C GLN A 485 1.50 16.44 8.83
N TRP A 486 2.02 16.83 9.99
CA TRP A 486 3.01 17.88 10.15
C TRP A 486 4.23 17.36 10.92
N LYS A 487 5.39 17.38 10.26
CA LYS A 487 6.71 17.20 10.88
C LYS A 487 7.11 18.51 11.56
N ALA A 488 6.88 18.59 12.87
CA ALA A 488 7.19 19.79 13.64
C ALA A 488 8.70 19.94 13.87
N THR A 489 9.41 18.83 14.00
CA THR A 489 10.87 18.71 14.03
C THR A 489 11.28 17.40 13.37
N ASP A 490 12.58 17.08 13.35
CA ASP A 490 13.07 15.78 12.87
C ASP A 490 12.56 14.60 13.70
N ALA A 491 12.23 14.83 14.97
CA ALA A 491 11.75 13.79 15.88
C ALA A 491 10.22 13.81 16.09
N TRP A 492 9.60 14.99 16.06
CA TRP A 492 8.18 15.15 16.41
C TRP A 492 7.30 15.32 15.18
N ALA A 493 6.23 14.51 15.10
CA ALA A 493 5.18 14.65 14.11
C ALA A 493 3.79 14.63 14.75
N LEU A 494 2.91 15.51 14.25
CA LEU A 494 1.48 15.50 14.56
C LEU A 494 0.72 15.02 13.33
N SER A 495 -0.32 14.23 13.54
CA SER A 495 -1.21 13.75 12.48
C SER A 495 -2.68 13.88 12.87
N ALA A 496 -3.53 14.09 11.88
CA ALA A 496 -4.97 14.01 12.01
C ALA A 496 -5.54 13.43 10.71
N GLY A 497 -6.61 12.66 10.80
CA GLY A 497 -7.19 12.04 9.61
C GLY A 497 -8.62 11.58 9.83
N PHE A 498 -9.19 11.07 8.75
CA PHE A 498 -10.53 10.51 8.75
C PHE A 498 -10.63 9.29 7.84
N ASN A 499 -11.62 8.46 8.12
CA ASN A 499 -12.09 7.37 7.28
C ASN A 499 -13.60 7.54 7.11
N LEU A 500 -14.09 7.68 5.88
CA LEU A 500 -15.51 7.84 5.58
C LEU A 500 -15.96 6.72 4.64
N PHE A 501 -16.93 5.94 5.06
CA PHE A 501 -17.55 4.89 4.26
C PHE A 501 -18.98 5.26 3.94
N GLU A 502 -19.41 4.96 2.72
CA GLU A 502 -20.76 5.21 2.23
C GLU A 502 -21.14 4.09 1.25
N GLY A 503 -22.37 3.59 1.31
CA GLY A 503 -22.85 2.63 0.31
C GLY A 503 -24.37 2.52 0.29
N ARG A 504 -24.93 2.28 -0.90
CA ARG A 504 -26.40 2.13 -1.02
C ARG A 504 -26.93 0.90 -0.26
N SER A 505 -26.12 -0.16 -0.17
CA SER A 505 -26.44 -1.39 0.53
C SER A 505 -25.39 -1.67 1.59
N ARG A 506 -25.82 -2.19 2.74
CA ARG A 506 -24.91 -2.63 3.80
C ARG A 506 -24.26 -3.97 3.50
N GLU A 507 -24.67 -4.65 2.44
CA GLU A 507 -24.13 -5.95 2.01
C GLU A 507 -22.90 -5.79 1.10
N THR A 508 -22.64 -4.58 0.61
CA THR A 508 -21.50 -4.29 -0.27
C THR A 508 -20.23 -4.07 0.53
N PHE A 509 -19.07 -4.15 -0.15
CA PHE A 509 -17.79 -4.17 0.53
C PHE A 509 -17.55 -2.93 1.39
N PHE A 510 -17.75 -1.70 0.88
CA PHE A 510 -17.58 -0.48 1.67
C PHE A 510 -18.86 -0.07 2.41
N GLY A 511 -20.03 -0.35 1.85
CA GLY A 511 -21.33 -0.01 2.46
C GLY A 511 -21.56 -0.68 3.82
N GLN A 512 -20.98 -1.86 4.05
CA GLN A 512 -21.02 -2.50 5.37
C GLN A 512 -20.29 -1.72 6.48
N PHE A 513 -19.37 -0.82 6.12
CA PHE A 513 -18.50 -0.10 7.06
C PHE A 513 -18.97 1.31 7.40
N GLU A 514 -20.16 1.73 6.97
CA GLU A 514 -20.67 3.08 7.22
C GLU A 514 -20.53 3.53 8.69
N THR A 515 -20.90 2.67 9.63
CA THR A 515 -20.83 2.96 11.08
C THR A 515 -19.39 2.98 11.62
N ASN A 516 -18.42 2.45 10.87
CA ASN A 516 -16.99 2.53 11.22
C ASN A 516 -16.33 3.82 10.74
N SER A 517 -17.05 4.70 10.05
CA SER A 517 -16.54 6.02 9.68
C SER A 517 -16.02 6.73 10.92
N ASN A 518 -14.80 7.24 10.88
CA ASN A 518 -14.09 7.76 12.05
C ASN A 518 -13.20 8.95 11.74
N VAL A 519 -12.87 9.70 12.79
CA VAL A 519 -11.80 10.70 12.80
C VAL A 519 -10.79 10.31 13.86
N TYR A 520 -9.52 10.65 13.63
CA TYR A 520 -8.44 10.32 14.53
C TYR A 520 -7.35 11.40 14.52
N ALA A 521 -6.59 11.44 15.59
CA ALA A 521 -5.39 12.25 15.73
C ALA A 521 -4.28 11.46 16.42
N GLY A 522 -3.04 11.81 16.11
CA GLY A 522 -1.86 11.11 16.60
C GLY A 522 -0.67 12.03 16.81
N LEU A 523 0.09 11.77 17.88
CA LEU A 523 1.37 12.40 18.17
C LEU A 523 2.46 11.33 18.16
N ARG A 524 3.51 11.55 17.36
CA ARG A 524 4.65 10.63 17.23
C ARG A 524 5.95 11.33 17.59
N TYR A 525 6.78 10.63 18.35
CA TYR A 525 8.18 10.96 18.63
C TYR A 525 9.09 9.84 18.13
N GLY A 526 9.89 10.10 17.10
CA GLY A 526 10.91 9.20 16.58
C GLY A 526 12.28 9.45 17.21
N PHE A 527 13.10 8.41 17.31
CA PHE A 527 14.46 8.47 17.84
C PHE A 527 15.40 7.47 17.17
#